data_AF-A0A835RDH9-F1
#
_entry.id   AF-A0A835RDH9-F1
#
_cell.length_a   1.000
_cell.length_b   1.000
_cell.length_c   1.000
_cell.angle_alpha   90.00
_cell.angle_beta   90.00
_cell.angle_gamma   90.00
#
_symmetry.space_group_name_H-M   'P 1'
#
loop_
_entity.id
_entity.type
_entity.pdbx_description
1 polymer ?
#
loop_
_entity_poly.entity_id
_entity_poly.type
_entity_poly.pdbx_seq_one_letter_code
_entity_poly.pdbx_strand_id
1 'polypeptide(L)' 'MNPNPLISAASVIAAGLAVGLASIGPGVGQGTAAGQAVEGIARQPGAEGKIRGGLLNNSKELGLDYIKWKSKQMSIE' A
#
# COMPACT_ATOMS: atom_id res chain seq x y z
N MET A 1 20.94 32.60 7.12
CA MET A 1 19.65 33.30 6.89
C MET A 1 18.60 32.58 7.72
N ASN A 2 18.02 33.23 8.73
CA ASN A 2 16.89 32.65 9.46
C ASN A 2 15.65 32.75 8.57
N PRO A 3 14.90 31.66 8.34
CA PRO A 3 13.65 31.73 7.59
C PRO A 3 12.71 32.71 8.30
N ASN A 4 11.98 33.52 7.54
CA ASN A 4 11.02 34.45 8.10
C ASN A 4 9.97 33.64 8.88
N PRO A 5 9.79 33.87 10.19
CA PRO A 5 8.91 33.04 11.03
C PRO A 5 7.46 33.00 10.51
N LEU A 6 7.03 34.04 9.81
CA LEU A 6 5.72 34.10 9.16
C LEU A 6 5.59 33.08 8.02
N ILE A 7 6.64 32.93 7.21
CA ILE A 7 6.67 31.96 6.10
C ILE A 7 6.67 30.54 6.68
N SER A 8 7.49 30.27 7.69
CA SER A 8 7.51 28.97 8.36
C SER A 8 6.15 28.59 8.96
N ALA A 9 5.48 29.52 9.63
CA ALA A 9 4.14 29.30 10.19
C ALA A 9 3.11 29.01 9.07
N ALA A 10 3.11 29.80 8.00
CA ALA A 10 2.22 29.59 6.86
C ALA A 10 2.46 28.24 6.16
N SER A 11 3.72 27.83 5.99
CA SER A 11 4.08 26.55 5.37
C SER A 11 3.57 25.34 6.15
N VAL A 12 3.65 25.36 7.48
CA VAL A 12 3.17 24.24 8.32
C VAL A 12 1.64 24.12 8.24
N ILE A 13 0.92 25.24 8.24
CA ILE A 13 -0.55 25.25 8.08
C ILE A 13 -0.93 24.71 6.70
N ALA A 14 -0.28 25.19 5.64
CA ALA A 14 -0.52 24.72 4.28
C ALA A 14 -0.23 23.22 4.13
N ALA A 15 0.86 22.72 4.72
CA ALA A 15 1.21 21.31 4.72
C ALA A 15 0.16 20.46 5.47
N GLY A 16 -0.30 20.91 6.64
CA GLY A 16 -1.33 20.22 7.40
C GLY A 16 -2.65 20.09 6.63
N LEU A 17 -3.09 21.17 5.99
CA LEU A 17 -4.29 21.17 5.16
C LEU A 17 -4.13 20.27 3.92
N ALA A 18 -3.00 20.37 3.23
CA ALA A 18 -2.73 19.54 2.06
C ALA A 18 -2.74 18.05 2.40
N VAL A 19 -2.04 17.65 3.46
CA VAL A 19 -1.97 16.23 3.88
C VAL A 19 -3.31 15.74 4.41
N GLY A 20 -4.01 16.55 5.22
CA GLY A 20 -5.32 16.19 5.76
C GLY A 20 -6.34 15.95 4.66
N LEU A 21 -6.44 16.84 3.68
CA LEU A 21 -7.35 16.68 2.55
C LEU A 21 -6.92 15.54 1.62
N ALA A 22 -5.62 15.39 1.35
CA ALA A 22 -5.09 14.32 0.50
C ALA A 22 -5.34 12.93 1.09
N SER A 23 -5.41 12.78 2.42
CA SER A 23 -5.62 11.49 3.09
C SER A 23 -7.00 10.87 2.89
N ILE A 24 -8.00 11.64 2.46
CA ILE A 24 -9.38 11.15 2.26
C ILE A 24 -9.42 10.06 1.17
N GLY A 25 -8.74 10.29 0.05
CA GLY A 25 -8.70 9.33 -1.07
C GLY A 25 -8.14 7.97 -0.67
N PRO A 26 -6.91 7.91 -0.11
CA PRO A 26 -6.33 6.69 0.44
C PRO A 26 -7.20 6.06 1.53
N GLY A 27 -7.78 6.84 2.44
CA GLY A 27 -8.65 6.32 3.51
C GLY A 27 -9.87 5.56 2.97
N VAL A 28 -10.58 6.13 2.00
CA VAL A 28 -11.75 5.48 1.37
C VAL A 28 -11.33 4.27 0.53
N GLY A 29 -10.28 4.42 -0.28
CA GLY A 29 -9.81 3.34 -1.16
C GLY A 29 -9.28 2.13 -0.39
N GLN A 30 -8.40 2.35 0.57
CA GLN A 30 -7.82 1.28 1.41
C GLN A 30 -8.87 0.64 2.31
N GLY A 31 -9.78 1.44 2.89
CA GLY A 31 -10.89 0.90 3.70
C GLY A 31 -11.82 -0.01 2.89
N THR A 32 -12.16 0.40 1.67
CA THR A 32 -13.01 -0.41 0.78
C THR A 32 -12.31 -1.70 0.36
N ALA A 33 -11.04 -1.62 -0.04
CA ALA A 33 -10.25 -2.79 -0.42
C ALA A 33 -10.10 -3.77 0.77
N ALA A 34 -9.85 -3.27 1.98
CA ALA A 34 -9.77 -4.09 3.18
C ALA A 34 -11.12 -4.77 3.50
N GLY A 35 -12.24 -4.05 3.39
CA GLY A 35 -13.57 -4.61 3.58
C GLY A 35 -13.87 -5.76 2.60
N GLN A 36 -13.56 -5.56 1.32
CA GLN A 36 -13.71 -6.61 0.29
C GLN A 36 -12.78 -7.79 0.52
N ALA A 37 -11.56 -7.56 1.01
CA ALA A 37 -10.64 -8.63 1.38
C ALA A 37 -11.20 -9.48 2.53
N VAL A 38 -11.73 -8.85 3.59
CA VAL A 38 -12.36 -9.56 4.72
C VAL A 38 -13.58 -10.36 4.27
N GLU A 39 -14.43 -9.78 3.42
CA GLU A 39 -15.57 -10.49 2.84
C GLU A 39 -15.13 -11.68 1.97
N GLY A 40 -14.09 -11.51 1.16
CA GLY A 40 -13.50 -12.58 0.37
C GLY A 40 -12.92 -13.71 1.22
N ILE A 41 -12.25 -13.39 2.32
CA ILE A 41 -11.74 -14.37 3.29
C ILE A 41 -12.89 -15.13 3.94
N ALA A 42 -13.97 -14.44 4.33
CA ALA A 42 -15.13 -15.08 4.93
C ALA A 42 -15.81 -16.07 3.97
N ARG A 43 -15.88 -15.75 2.66
CA ARG A 43 -16.40 -16.66 1.63
C ARG A 43 -15.47 -17.82 1.32
N GLN A 44 -14.15 -17.57 1.35
CA GLN A 44 -13.14 -18.57 1.02
C GLN A 44 -11.95 -18.52 1.99
N PRO A 45 -12.09 -19.13 3.20
CA PRO A 45 -11.05 -19.06 4.23
C PRO A 45 -9.75 -19.76 3.80
N GLY A 46 -9.84 -20.80 2.96
CA GLY A 46 -8.65 -21.49 2.43
C GLY A 46 -7.79 -20.64 1.48
N ALA A 47 -8.31 -19.51 0.98
CA ALA A 47 -7.56 -18.56 0.15
C ALA A 47 -7.07 -17.33 0.92
N GLU A 48 -7.19 -17.31 2.25
CA GLU A 48 -6.87 -16.16 3.09
C GLU A 48 -5.49 -15.58 2.81
N GLY A 49 -4.46 -16.43 2.75
CA GLY A 49 -3.08 -16.00 2.50
C GLY A 49 -2.90 -15.27 1.16
N LYS A 50 -3.65 -15.69 0.13
CA LYS A 50 -3.62 -15.05 -1.21
C LYS A 50 -4.41 -13.74 -1.23
N ILE A 51 -5.54 -13.68 -0.54
CA ILE A 51 -6.38 -12.46 -0.45
C ILE A 51 -5.69 -11.38 0.40
N ARG A 52 -5.14 -11.75 1.56
CA ARG A 52 -4.28 -10.86 2.37
C ARG A 52 -3.01 -10.47 1.62
N GLY A 53 -2.42 -11.41 0.89
CA GLY A 53 -1.28 -11.18 0.01
C GLY A 53 -1.57 -10.09 -1.02
N GLY A 54 -2.65 -10.22 -1.80
CA GLY A 54 -3.03 -9.21 -2.79
C GLY A 54 -3.43 -7.85 -2.21
N LEU A 55 -4.02 -7.81 -1.01
CA LEU A 55 -4.33 -6.55 -0.31
C LEU A 55 -3.05 -5.78 0.10
N LEU A 56 -2.03 -6.49 0.59
CA LEU A 56 -0.85 -5.88 1.21
C LEU A 56 0.35 -5.77 0.26
N ASN A 57 0.51 -6.73 -0.64
CA ASN A 57 1.71 -6.94 -1.45
C ASN A 57 1.44 -6.69 -2.93
N ASN A 58 1.06 -5.47 -3.31
CA ASN A 58 0.85 -5.14 -4.73
C ASN A 58 2.16 -5.13 -5.56
N SER A 59 3.34 -5.02 -4.94
CA SER A 59 4.63 -4.83 -5.63
C SER A 59 5.72 -5.85 -5.30
N LYS A 60 5.53 -6.71 -4.28
CA LYS A 60 6.54 -7.69 -3.84
C LYS A 60 6.43 -9.05 -4.54
N GLU A 61 5.23 -9.40 -5.01
CA GLU A 61 4.95 -10.72 -5.58
C GLU A 61 5.63 -10.90 -6.95
N LEU A 62 5.70 -9.84 -7.77
CA LEU A 62 6.42 -9.86 -9.05
C LEU A 62 7.92 -10.18 -8.90
N GLY A 63 8.56 -9.65 -7.85
CA GLY A 63 9.98 -9.91 -7.60
C GLY A 63 10.22 -11.33 -7.10
N LEU A 64 9.36 -11.84 -6.20
CA LEU A 64 9.47 -13.19 -5.66
C LEU A 64 9.13 -14.26 -6.70
N ASP A 65 8.11 -14.03 -7.53
CA ASP A 65 7.76 -14.93 -8.64
C ASP A 65 8.85 -14.96 -9.71
N TYR A 66 9.48 -13.81 -10.00
CA TYR A 66 10.65 -13.75 -10.86
C TYR A 66 11.84 -14.53 -10.28
N ILE A 67 12.13 -14.38 -8.98
CA ILE A 67 13.19 -15.14 -8.30
C ILE A 67 12.87 -16.64 -8.31
N LYS A 68 11.61 -17.04 -8.08
CA LYS A 68 11.17 -18.44 -8.11
C LYS A 68 11.29 -19.04 -9.51
N TRP A 69 10.87 -18.30 -10.54
CA TRP A 69 11.02 -18.68 -11.94
C TRP A 69 12.49 -18.82 -12.31
N LYS A 70 13.34 -17.88 -11.90
CA LYS A 70 14.78 -17.89 -12.18
C LYS A 70 15.51 -19.02 -11.45
N SER A 71 15.19 -19.24 -10.18
CA SER A 71 15.75 -20.36 -9.41
C SER A 71 15.32 -21.71 -9.97
N LYS A 72 14.11 -21.79 -10.56
CA LYS A 72 13.65 -22.99 -11.25
C LYS A 72 14.42 -23.20 -12.55
N GLN A 73 14.60 -22.17 -13.38
CA GLN A 73 15.43 -22.22 -14.60
C GLN A 73 16.87 -22.67 -14.31
N MET A 74 17.48 -22.15 -13.25
CA MET A 74 18.87 -22.46 -12.88
C MET A 74 19.04 -23.84 -12.23
N SER A 75 17.93 -24.52 -11.86
CA SER A 75 17.94 -25.91 -11.42
C SER A 75 17.75 -26.91 -12.56
N ILE A 76 17.47 -26.42 -13.77
CA ILE A 76 17.32 -27.23 -15.00
C ILE A 76 18.55 -27.11 -15.92
N GLU A 77 19.56 -26.34 -15.52
CA GLU A 77 20.94 -26.34 -16.05
C GLU A 77 21.86 -27.11 -15.10
#